data_AF-A0A3R7DV10-F1
#
_entry.id   AF-A0A3R7DV10-F1
#
_cell.length_a   1.000
_cell.length_b   1.000
_cell.length_c   1.000
_cell.angle_alpha   90.00
_cell.angle_beta   90.00
_cell.angle_gamma   90.00
#
_symmetry.space_group_name_H-M   'P 1'
#
loop_
_entity.id
_entity.type
_entity.pdbx_description
1 polymer ?
#
loop_
_entity_poly.entity_id
_entity_poly.type
_entity_poly.pdbx_seq_one_letter_code
_entity_poly.pdbx_strand_id
1 'polypeptide(L)'
;MDVFGAHQTMAEIGAPRATGAFIIVATIQNLPPGYATGLCIDQAHLPRDPAAPAATSSMNSTPDAVSRPSIRALTLLEGRVLGVLVEKQHTVPDSYPLSLNALTLGCNQKTGRAPVMNATEAEVLTAVDGLKRLSLVMEGSSSRVPRFEHNMNRVLGLPSQSAALLTTLLLRGPQTAAELRLNSARLHGFADISSVEAFLDELAANDPSRVVKLARTPGERENRWMHLLCGEVSASELAQPGEEDEAVPLSAFEAIKAEQKRLADEVSRLQAVVRRMAAELGMEVEEPGAGG
;
A
#
# COMPACT_ATOMS: atom_id res chain seq x y z
N MET A 1 30.49 -62.92 21.73
CA MET A 1 31.09 -62.73 20.40
C MET A 1 30.52 -61.41 19.88
N ASP A 2 31.17 -60.26 19.90
CA ASP A 2 32.53 -59.85 20.28
C ASP A 2 32.44 -58.37 20.74
N VAL A 3 32.95 -58.02 21.93
CA VAL A 3 34.27 -57.42 22.22
C VAL A 3 34.28 -55.87 22.11
N PHE A 4 34.28 -55.25 23.30
CA PHE A 4 35.07 -54.10 23.79
C PHE A 4 35.48 -52.94 22.87
N GLY A 5 35.30 -51.72 23.39
CA GLY A 5 36.03 -50.54 22.91
C GLY A 5 35.67 -49.22 23.60
N ALA A 6 35.73 -49.15 24.94
CA ALA A 6 35.81 -47.88 25.65
C ALA A 6 37.28 -47.52 25.85
N HIS A 7 37.72 -46.35 25.39
CA HIS A 7 38.93 -45.69 25.88
C HIS A 7 38.72 -44.17 25.97
N GLN A 8 38.98 -43.69 27.17
CA GLN A 8 38.99 -42.30 27.62
C GLN A 8 40.45 -41.84 27.62
N THR A 9 40.74 -40.63 27.11
CA THR A 9 41.97 -39.88 27.44
C THR A 9 41.72 -38.37 27.32
N MET A 10 42.19 -37.64 28.35
CA MET A 10 42.18 -36.19 28.51
C MET A 10 43.33 -35.50 27.75
N ALA A 11 43.23 -34.16 27.66
CA ALA A 11 44.33 -33.17 27.58
C ALA A 11 44.96 -33.01 26.17
N GLU A 12 45.31 -31.85 25.61
CA GLU A 12 45.75 -30.54 26.15
C GLU A 12 45.70 -29.46 25.02
N ILE A 13 45.47 -28.20 25.41
CA ILE A 13 46.08 -26.92 24.95
C ILE A 13 46.26 -26.64 23.44
N GLY A 14 45.65 -25.54 22.96
CA GLY A 14 46.02 -24.91 21.68
C GLY A 14 45.18 -23.71 21.23
N ALA A 15 45.15 -22.62 21.99
CA ALA A 15 45.03 -21.26 21.41
C ALA A 15 46.41 -20.87 20.82
N PRO A 16 46.61 -19.83 19.98
CA PRO A 16 45.69 -18.70 19.66
C PRO A 16 45.66 -18.30 18.16
N ARG A 17 44.72 -17.42 17.78
CA ARG A 17 45.01 -16.05 17.27
C ARG A 17 43.75 -15.34 16.79
N ALA A 18 43.51 -14.21 17.46
CA ALA A 18 42.58 -13.15 17.09
C ALA A 18 43.03 -12.42 15.83
N THR A 19 42.09 -11.80 15.10
CA THR A 19 42.08 -10.44 14.50
C THR A 19 40.80 -10.35 13.62
N GLY A 20 39.94 -9.35 13.63
CA GLY A 20 39.93 -8.06 14.30
C GLY A 20 38.50 -7.53 14.44
N ALA A 21 38.29 -6.79 15.52
CA ALA A 21 37.09 -6.00 15.78
C ALA A 21 37.47 -4.52 15.63
N PHE A 22 36.75 -3.78 14.79
CA PHE A 22 36.83 -2.32 14.72
C PHE A 22 35.71 -1.75 15.62
N ILE A 23 36.11 -1.24 16.78
CA ILE A 23 35.31 -0.36 17.64
C ILE A 23 36.01 1.00 17.61
N ILE A 24 35.30 2.04 17.17
CA ILE A 24 35.72 3.44 17.34
C ILE A 24 34.95 3.97 18.56
N VAL A 25 35.67 4.11 19.68
CA VAL A 25 35.28 4.91 20.85
C VAL A 25 36.28 6.06 20.93
N ALA A 26 35.78 7.29 20.83
CA ALA A 26 36.57 8.50 21.07
C ALA A 26 36.06 9.18 22.34
N THR A 27 36.93 9.27 23.36
CA THR A 27 36.64 9.92 24.65
C THR A 27 37.84 10.82 25.02
N ILE A 28 37.56 12.14 25.10
CA ILE A 28 37.99 13.17 26.08
C ILE A 28 39.47 13.44 26.37
N GLN A 29 39.87 14.73 26.22
CA GLN A 29 40.72 15.54 27.13
C GLN A 29 40.21 17.00 26.99
N ASN A 30 39.59 17.72 27.93
CA ASN A 30 39.88 18.11 29.32
C ASN A 30 41.09 19.07 29.47
N LEU A 31 40.80 20.38 29.62
CA LEU A 31 41.75 21.44 30.03
C LEU A 31 41.14 22.26 31.20
N PRO A 32 41.97 22.81 32.12
CA PRO A 32 41.58 23.20 33.49
C PRO A 32 41.08 24.66 33.68
N PRO A 33 40.56 25.00 34.89
CA PRO A 33 39.88 26.28 35.19
C PRO A 33 40.75 27.28 35.99
N GLY A 34 40.38 28.58 36.00
CA GLY A 34 40.92 29.53 36.98
C GLY A 34 40.56 31.01 36.82
N TYR A 35 39.72 31.49 37.76
CA TYR A 35 39.70 32.80 38.43
C TYR A 35 39.67 34.14 37.64
N ALA A 36 38.58 34.91 37.78
CA ALA A 36 38.55 36.10 38.65
C ALA A 36 37.22 36.88 38.54
N THR A 37 36.65 37.14 39.71
CA THR A 37 35.50 38.00 40.03
C THR A 37 35.84 39.50 39.91
N GLY A 38 34.86 40.36 39.64
CA GLY A 38 35.00 41.81 39.93
C GLY A 38 33.99 42.75 39.25
N LEU A 39 32.95 43.10 40.02
CA LEU A 39 31.91 44.12 39.82
C LEU A 39 32.42 45.53 39.41
N CYS A 40 31.58 46.29 38.68
CA CYS A 40 30.90 47.55 39.11
C CYS A 40 30.95 48.76 38.11
N ILE A 41 29.75 49.33 37.81
CA ILE A 41 29.35 50.74 37.49
C ILE A 41 30.01 51.44 36.28
N ASP A 42 29.38 52.23 35.40
CA ASP A 42 28.39 53.30 35.58
C ASP A 42 27.72 53.66 34.23
N GLN A 43 26.60 54.37 34.31
CA GLN A 43 25.66 54.72 33.24
C GLN A 43 25.92 56.16 32.74
N ALA A 44 25.93 56.42 31.42
CA ALA A 44 25.22 57.53 30.74
C ALA A 44 25.79 57.99 29.36
N HIS A 45 24.86 58.20 28.42
CA HIS A 45 24.79 59.27 27.40
C HIS A 45 25.72 59.29 26.15
N LEU A 46 25.22 58.71 25.04
CA LEU A 46 24.98 59.25 23.67
C LEU A 46 25.75 60.50 23.17
N PRO A 47 26.14 60.58 21.86
CA PRO A 47 25.15 60.80 20.80
C PRO A 47 25.35 60.07 19.45
N ARG A 48 24.26 60.15 18.67
CA ARG A 48 23.99 59.63 17.33
C ARG A 48 24.95 60.14 16.25
N ASP A 49 25.20 59.30 15.25
CA ASP A 49 25.05 59.67 13.83
C ASP A 49 24.77 58.43 12.95
N PRO A 50 24.20 58.61 11.74
CA PRO A 50 23.39 57.59 11.06
C PRO A 50 24.09 56.94 9.85
N ALA A 51 23.43 55.90 9.32
CA ALA A 51 23.61 55.27 8.01
C ALA A 51 24.70 54.19 7.88
N ALA A 52 24.32 52.95 8.20
CA ALA A 52 24.89 51.75 7.59
C ALA A 52 23.78 51.05 6.77
N PRO A 53 24.03 50.66 5.51
CA PRO A 53 23.00 50.03 4.67
C PRO A 53 22.73 48.60 5.15
N ALA A 54 21.44 48.26 5.20
CA ALA A 54 20.95 46.93 5.53
C ALA A 54 21.55 45.88 4.58
N ALA A 55 22.31 44.95 5.15
CA ALA A 55 22.66 43.71 4.47
C ALA A 55 21.38 42.88 4.31
N THR A 56 20.89 42.78 3.08
CA THR A 56 19.85 41.83 2.68
C THR A 56 20.37 40.42 2.97
N SER A 57 19.88 39.80 4.05
CA SER A 57 20.14 38.39 4.36
C SER A 57 19.38 37.53 3.37
N SER A 58 20.05 37.25 2.26
CA SER A 58 19.65 36.28 1.23
C SER A 58 19.72 34.86 1.80
N MET A 59 18.56 34.21 1.81
CA MET A 59 18.30 32.77 1.62
C MET A 59 19.23 31.74 2.28
N ASN A 60 18.63 30.90 3.13
CA ASN A 60 18.82 29.46 3.00
C ASN A 60 17.48 28.75 3.23
N SER A 61 16.57 28.90 2.26
CA SER A 61 15.42 28.01 2.14
C SER A 61 15.96 26.68 1.64
N THR A 62 15.89 25.65 2.48
CA THR A 62 16.13 24.26 2.08
C THR A 62 15.32 23.96 0.82
N PRO A 63 15.96 23.55 -0.29
CA PRO A 63 15.24 23.15 -1.48
C PRO A 63 14.66 21.75 -1.29
N ASP A 64 13.49 21.54 -1.88
CA ASP A 64 12.87 20.25 -2.20
C ASP A 64 12.41 19.36 -1.04
N ALA A 65 11.26 19.69 -0.46
CA ALA A 65 10.27 18.64 -0.25
C ALA A 65 9.86 18.15 -1.64
N VAL A 66 10.55 17.13 -2.15
CA VAL A 66 10.26 16.49 -3.44
C VAL A 66 8.78 16.15 -3.45
N SER A 67 7.97 16.95 -4.14
CA SER A 67 6.58 16.66 -4.43
C SER A 67 6.60 15.39 -5.27
N ARG A 68 6.41 14.25 -4.60
CA ARG A 68 6.44 12.95 -5.26
C ARG A 68 5.25 12.95 -6.22
N PRO A 69 5.47 12.68 -7.52
CA PRO A 69 4.38 12.73 -8.49
C PRO A 69 3.24 11.83 -8.04
N SER A 70 2.03 12.38 -8.05
CA SER A 70 0.82 11.64 -7.72
C SER A 70 0.72 10.43 -8.66
N ILE A 71 0.81 9.23 -8.09
CA ILE A 71 0.63 7.99 -8.83
C ILE A 71 -0.82 7.96 -9.31
N ARG A 72 -1.06 7.52 -10.55
CA ARG A 72 -2.44 7.34 -11.04
C ARG A 72 -3.21 6.37 -10.14
N ALA A 73 -4.54 6.48 -10.14
CA ALA A 73 -5.38 5.50 -9.49
C ALA A 73 -5.09 4.08 -10.03
N LEU A 74 -4.97 3.12 -9.12
CA LEU A 74 -4.83 1.70 -9.41
C LEU A 74 -6.19 1.10 -9.78
N THR A 75 -6.19 0.07 -10.62
CA THR A 75 -7.38 -0.78 -10.76
C THR A 75 -7.57 -1.64 -9.52
N LEU A 76 -8.78 -2.19 -9.31
CA LEU A 76 -9.04 -3.09 -8.18
C LEU A 76 -8.13 -4.33 -8.19
N LEU A 77 -7.83 -4.87 -9.38
CA LEU A 77 -6.93 -6.01 -9.51
C LEU A 77 -5.47 -5.62 -9.26
N GLU A 78 -5.02 -4.45 -9.70
CA GLU A 78 -3.70 -3.92 -9.37
C GLU A 78 -3.54 -3.71 -7.85
N GLY A 79 -4.54 -3.12 -7.21
CA GLY A 79 -4.57 -2.98 -5.75
C GLY A 79 -4.51 -4.32 -5.02
N ARG A 80 -5.24 -5.33 -5.52
CA ARG A 80 -5.18 -6.70 -5.01
C ARG A 80 -3.80 -7.32 -5.14
N VAL A 81 -3.22 -7.28 -6.34
CA VAL A 81 -1.90 -7.84 -6.62
C VAL A 81 -0.85 -7.22 -5.69
N LEU A 82 -0.86 -5.89 -5.56
CA LEU A 82 0.03 -5.17 -4.67
C LEU A 82 -0.15 -5.62 -3.21
N GLY A 83 -1.40 -5.67 -2.73
CA GLY A 83 -1.71 -6.10 -1.37
C GLY A 83 -1.28 -7.55 -1.09
N VAL A 84 -1.43 -8.47 -2.05
CA VAL A 84 -1.00 -9.86 -1.91
C VAL A 84 0.52 -9.95 -1.80
N LEU A 85 1.27 -9.21 -2.62
CA LEU A 85 2.73 -9.20 -2.54
C LEU A 85 3.23 -8.73 -1.17
N VAL A 86 2.63 -7.65 -0.64
CA VAL A 86 2.96 -7.14 0.69
C VAL A 86 2.59 -8.15 1.77
N GLU A 87 1.36 -8.69 1.75
CA GLU A 87 0.90 -9.72 2.70
C GLU A 87 1.84 -10.94 2.73
N LYS A 88 2.22 -11.46 1.55
CA LYS A 88 3.03 -12.67 1.45
C LYS A 88 4.49 -12.45 1.83
N GLN A 89 5.05 -11.26 1.62
CA GLN A 89 6.38 -10.92 2.14
C GLN A 89 6.45 -11.12 3.66
N HIS A 90 5.41 -10.73 4.39
CA HIS A 90 5.36 -10.84 5.85
C HIS A 90 4.94 -12.22 6.34
N THR A 91 3.96 -12.84 5.68
CA THR A 91 3.34 -14.08 6.18
C THR A 91 4.04 -15.35 5.72
N VAL A 92 4.73 -15.33 4.57
CA VAL A 92 5.42 -16.47 3.98
C VAL A 92 6.76 -16.05 3.33
N PRO A 93 7.72 -15.53 4.13
CA PRO A 93 8.97 -14.99 3.60
C PRO A 93 9.78 -15.99 2.78
N ASP A 94 9.72 -17.28 3.11
CA ASP A 94 10.44 -18.35 2.41
C ASP A 94 9.97 -18.55 0.95
N SER A 95 8.75 -18.13 0.63
CA SER A 95 8.18 -18.22 -0.72
C SER A 95 8.32 -16.92 -1.52
N TYR A 96 8.78 -15.84 -0.88
CA TYR A 96 8.95 -14.53 -1.49
C TYR A 96 10.36 -14.38 -2.09
N PRO A 97 10.52 -13.79 -3.29
CA PRO A 97 9.51 -13.21 -4.18
C PRO A 97 8.60 -14.25 -4.87
N LEU A 98 7.37 -13.85 -5.20
CA LEU A 98 6.33 -14.76 -5.69
C LEU A 98 6.43 -15.02 -7.21
N SER A 99 6.11 -16.25 -7.64
CA SER A 99 5.85 -16.52 -9.06
C SER A 99 4.44 -16.06 -9.47
N LEU A 100 4.16 -15.98 -10.78
CA LEU A 100 2.84 -15.59 -11.30
C LEU A 100 1.71 -16.50 -10.78
N ASN A 101 1.94 -17.81 -10.72
CA ASN A 101 0.96 -18.78 -10.21
C ASN A 101 0.68 -18.53 -8.70
N ALA A 102 1.73 -18.39 -7.88
CA ALA A 102 1.57 -18.13 -6.45
C ALA A 102 0.83 -16.80 -6.19
N LEU A 103 1.11 -15.78 -7.00
CA LEU A 103 0.42 -14.49 -6.94
C LEU A 103 -1.06 -14.62 -7.31
N THR A 104 -1.38 -15.35 -8.38
CA THR A 104 -2.76 -15.61 -8.83
C THR A 104 -3.57 -16.35 -7.77
N LEU A 105 -3.00 -17.41 -7.18
CA LEU A 105 -3.60 -18.12 -6.04
C LEU A 105 -3.84 -17.20 -4.84
N GLY A 106 -2.92 -16.27 -4.58
CA GLY A 106 -3.04 -15.26 -3.52
C GLY A 106 -4.16 -14.24 -3.77
N CYS A 107 -4.39 -13.85 -5.03
CA CYS A 107 -5.46 -12.93 -5.42
C CYS A 107 -6.85 -13.54 -5.25
N ASN A 108 -6.97 -14.84 -5.54
CA ASN A 108 -8.22 -15.61 -5.55
C ASN A 108 -8.51 -16.35 -4.22
N GLN A 109 -7.82 -16.01 -3.13
CA GLN A 109 -8.09 -16.59 -1.81
C GLN A 109 -9.53 -16.26 -1.36
N LYS A 110 -10.24 -17.23 -0.79
CA LYS A 110 -11.59 -17.02 -0.25
C LYS A 110 -11.58 -16.30 1.09
N THR A 111 -10.47 -16.38 1.83
CA THR A 111 -10.33 -15.79 3.16
C THR A 111 -9.46 -14.54 3.09
N GLY A 112 -9.82 -13.52 3.88
CA GLY A 112 -9.08 -12.26 3.92
C GLY A 112 -9.11 -11.46 2.62
N ARG A 113 -10.13 -11.68 1.78
CA ARG A 113 -10.40 -10.94 0.56
C ARG A 113 -11.82 -10.42 0.57
N ALA A 114 -11.99 -9.13 0.31
CA ALA A 114 -13.29 -8.52 0.04
C ALA A 114 -13.10 -7.46 -1.06
N PRO A 115 -13.75 -7.61 -2.24
CA PRO A 115 -14.53 -8.78 -2.67
C PRO A 115 -13.64 -10.00 -2.95
N VAL A 116 -14.22 -11.20 -2.86
CA VAL A 116 -13.60 -12.41 -3.41
C VAL A 116 -13.61 -12.30 -4.93
N MET A 117 -12.50 -12.63 -5.58
CA MET A 117 -12.36 -12.56 -7.04
C MET A 117 -11.90 -13.89 -7.61
N ASN A 118 -12.03 -14.02 -8.92
CA ASN A 118 -11.50 -15.13 -9.70
C ASN A 118 -10.77 -14.58 -10.92
N ALA A 119 -9.57 -14.05 -10.69
CA ALA A 119 -8.72 -13.52 -11.75
C ALA A 119 -7.93 -14.65 -12.42
N THR A 120 -7.81 -14.57 -13.73
CA THR A 120 -6.95 -15.44 -14.54
C THR A 120 -5.49 -15.02 -14.44
N GLU A 121 -4.55 -15.93 -14.74
CA GLU A 121 -3.12 -15.59 -14.75
C GLU A 121 -2.79 -14.46 -15.75
N ALA A 122 -3.51 -14.38 -16.88
CA ALA A 122 -3.32 -13.33 -17.89
C ALA A 122 -3.75 -11.95 -17.38
N GLU A 123 -4.86 -11.87 -16.64
CA GLU A 123 -5.31 -10.62 -16.02
C GLU A 123 -4.33 -10.18 -14.91
N VAL A 124 -3.86 -11.13 -14.10
CA VAL A 124 -2.86 -10.85 -13.05
C VAL A 124 -1.55 -10.37 -13.66
N LEU A 125 -1.08 -10.98 -14.75
CA LEU A 125 0.12 -10.54 -15.46
C LEU A 125 -0.05 -9.11 -16.01
N THR A 126 -1.21 -8.82 -16.61
CA THR A 126 -1.54 -7.46 -17.10
C THR A 126 -1.49 -6.43 -15.97
N ALA A 127 -2.04 -6.78 -14.79
CA ALA A 127 -1.98 -5.93 -13.60
C ALA A 127 -0.54 -5.75 -13.08
N VAL A 128 0.27 -6.82 -13.06
CA VAL A 128 1.69 -6.76 -12.70
C VAL A 128 2.45 -5.81 -13.64
N ASP A 129 2.24 -5.91 -14.95
CA ASP A 129 2.88 -5.00 -15.90
C ASP A 129 2.44 -3.55 -15.71
N GLY A 130 1.17 -3.33 -15.35
CA GLY A 130 0.66 -2.03 -14.91
C GLY A 130 1.40 -1.46 -13.71
N LEU A 131 1.61 -2.28 -12.68
CA LEU A 131 2.32 -1.90 -11.45
C LEU A 131 3.83 -1.71 -11.67
N LYS A 132 4.45 -2.48 -12.57
CA LYS A 132 5.87 -2.30 -12.97
C LYS A 132 6.10 -0.93 -13.59
N ARG A 133 5.19 -0.44 -14.44
CA ARG A 133 5.25 0.92 -15.00
C ARG A 133 5.20 2.01 -13.91
N LEU A 134 4.58 1.72 -12.78
CA LEU A 134 4.50 2.62 -11.61
C LEU A 134 5.63 2.39 -10.61
N SER A 135 6.60 1.51 -10.93
CA SER A 135 7.68 1.07 -10.04
C SER A 135 7.20 0.45 -8.71
N LEU A 136 5.91 0.10 -8.58
CA LEU A 136 5.30 -0.49 -7.39
C LEU A 136 5.59 -1.99 -7.28
N VAL A 137 5.86 -2.64 -8.41
CA VAL A 137 6.32 -4.02 -8.49
C VAL A 137 7.62 -4.07 -9.27
N MET A 138 8.56 -4.88 -8.80
CA MET A 138 9.82 -5.16 -9.49
C MET A 138 9.86 -6.65 -9.85
N GLU A 139 10.53 -6.95 -10.94
CA GLU A 139 10.74 -8.33 -11.40
C GLU A 139 12.21 -8.69 -11.17
N GLY A 140 12.44 -9.79 -10.45
CA GLY A 140 13.77 -10.28 -10.16
C GLY A 140 14.36 -11.03 -11.35
N SER A 141 15.54 -10.61 -11.82
CA SER A 141 16.22 -11.21 -12.99
C SER A 141 16.94 -12.54 -12.71
N SER A 142 16.89 -13.05 -11.47
CA SER A 142 17.81 -14.12 -11.02
C SER A 142 17.33 -15.55 -11.30
N SER A 143 16.09 -15.77 -11.75
CA SER A 143 15.53 -17.11 -11.96
C SER A 143 14.97 -17.31 -13.36
N ARG A 144 15.00 -18.56 -13.85
CA ARG A 144 14.39 -18.95 -15.14
C ARG A 144 12.88 -18.66 -15.21
N VAL A 145 12.23 -18.56 -14.05
CA VAL A 145 10.82 -18.20 -13.90
C VAL A 145 10.76 -16.78 -13.35
N PRO A 146 9.98 -15.86 -13.94
CA PRO A 146 9.75 -14.52 -13.40
C PRO A 146 9.26 -14.57 -11.95
N ARG A 147 9.87 -13.73 -11.11
CA ARG A 147 9.50 -13.57 -9.70
C ARG A 147 9.26 -12.10 -9.41
N PHE A 148 8.20 -11.82 -8.68
CA PHE A 148 7.71 -10.45 -8.43
C PHE A 148 7.85 -10.07 -6.96
N GLU A 149 8.32 -8.86 -6.75
CA GLU A 149 8.46 -8.22 -5.45
C GLU A 149 7.76 -6.85 -5.44
N HIS A 150 7.23 -6.43 -4.29
CA HIS A 150 6.66 -5.09 -4.14
C HIS A 150 7.73 -4.07 -3.77
N ASN A 151 7.46 -2.81 -4.09
CA ASN A 151 8.28 -1.65 -3.75
C ASN A 151 7.44 -0.55 -3.08
N MET A 152 6.31 -0.92 -2.49
CA MET A 152 5.26 0.02 -2.07
C MET A 152 5.78 1.06 -1.08
N ASN A 153 6.54 0.63 -0.07
CA ASN A 153 7.04 1.51 1.00
C ASN A 153 7.93 2.62 0.44
N ARG A 154 8.83 2.29 -0.47
CA ARG A 154 9.78 3.24 -1.07
C ARG A 154 9.05 4.22 -1.99
N VAL A 155 8.20 3.69 -2.88
CA VAL A 155 7.46 4.49 -3.86
C VAL A 155 6.50 5.46 -3.16
N LEU A 156 5.72 4.95 -2.20
CA LEU A 156 4.75 5.78 -1.46
C LEU A 156 5.39 6.60 -0.34
N GLY A 157 6.62 6.29 0.07
CA GLY A 157 7.30 6.99 1.16
C GLY A 157 6.70 6.69 2.52
N LEU A 158 6.23 5.46 2.72
CA LEU A 158 5.48 5.06 3.90
C LEU A 158 6.33 4.18 4.83
N PRO A 159 6.18 4.35 6.16
CA PRO A 159 6.73 3.42 7.11
C PRO A 159 6.00 2.06 7.02
N SER A 160 6.62 1.00 7.52
CA SER A 160 6.08 -0.37 7.42
C SER A 160 4.73 -0.54 8.11
N GLN A 161 4.48 0.23 9.18
CA GLN A 161 3.23 0.27 9.92
C GLN A 161 2.08 0.76 9.05
N SER A 162 2.24 1.92 8.41
CA SER A 162 1.25 2.49 7.50
C SER A 162 1.04 1.62 6.26
N ALA A 163 2.10 0.99 5.76
CA ALA A 163 2.01 0.01 4.66
C ALA A 163 1.16 -1.22 5.04
N ALA A 164 1.27 -1.70 6.29
CA ALA A 164 0.45 -2.82 6.78
C ALA A 164 -1.04 -2.46 6.80
N LEU A 165 -1.41 -1.28 7.33
CA LEU A 165 -2.80 -0.81 7.35
C LEU A 165 -3.36 -0.65 5.94
N LEU A 166 -2.59 -0.02 5.04
CA LEU A 166 -3.00 0.21 3.66
C LEU A 166 -3.20 -1.11 2.90
N THR A 167 -2.34 -2.10 3.16
CA THR A 167 -2.46 -3.46 2.61
C THR A 167 -3.75 -4.13 3.09
N THR A 168 -4.06 -4.03 4.39
CA THR A 168 -5.30 -4.61 4.94
C THR A 168 -6.55 -3.95 4.33
N LEU A 169 -6.53 -2.64 4.10
CA LEU A 169 -7.61 -1.93 3.40
C LEU A 169 -7.72 -2.35 1.93
N LEU A 170 -6.60 -2.49 1.19
CA LEU A 170 -6.59 -2.95 -0.20
C LEU A 170 -7.17 -4.36 -0.38
N LEU A 171 -6.94 -5.24 0.59
CA LEU A 171 -7.37 -6.64 0.51
C LEU A 171 -8.81 -6.84 0.97
N ARG A 172 -9.28 -6.04 1.93
CA ARG A 172 -10.54 -6.28 2.65
C ARG A 172 -11.54 -5.13 2.60
N GLY A 173 -11.21 -4.02 1.93
CA GLY A 173 -12.07 -2.84 1.86
C GLY A 173 -12.19 -2.09 3.18
N PRO A 174 -13.30 -1.35 3.39
CA PRO A 174 -13.44 -0.45 4.52
C PRO A 174 -13.63 -1.16 5.84
N GLN A 175 -12.84 -0.76 6.83
CA GLN A 175 -12.79 -1.38 8.14
C GLN A 175 -12.69 -0.33 9.24
N THR A 176 -13.15 -0.67 10.45
CA THR A 176 -12.92 0.15 11.64
C THR A 176 -11.47 0.04 12.11
N ALA A 177 -11.02 0.96 12.97
CA ALA A 177 -9.67 0.90 13.54
C ALA A 177 -9.44 -0.38 14.37
N ALA A 178 -10.47 -0.88 15.05
CA ALA A 178 -10.42 -2.14 15.80
C ALA A 178 -10.23 -3.36 14.89
N GLU A 179 -10.99 -3.42 13.78
CA GLU A 179 -10.87 -4.47 12.78
C GLU A 179 -9.50 -4.44 12.09
N LEU A 180 -9.00 -3.24 11.74
CA LEU A 180 -7.68 -3.06 11.15
C LEU A 180 -6.58 -3.60 12.07
N ARG A 181 -6.63 -3.28 13.37
CA ARG A 181 -5.68 -3.80 14.35
C ARG A 181 -5.66 -5.33 14.39
N LEU A 182 -6.84 -5.97 14.35
CA LEU A 182 -6.96 -7.43 14.35
C LEU A 182 -6.43 -8.03 13.04
N ASN A 183 -6.85 -7.48 11.90
CA ASN A 183 -6.60 -8.05 10.58
C ASN A 183 -5.16 -7.76 10.07
N SER A 184 -4.52 -6.70 10.56
CA SER A 184 -3.13 -6.38 10.22
C SER A 184 -2.11 -7.08 11.12
N ALA A 185 -2.54 -7.80 12.18
CA ALA A 185 -1.64 -8.32 13.21
C ALA A 185 -0.50 -9.20 12.70
N ARG A 186 -0.73 -9.94 11.59
CA ARG A 186 0.31 -10.76 10.94
C ARG A 186 1.31 -9.96 10.10
N LEU A 187 0.96 -8.74 9.71
CA LEU A 187 1.82 -7.81 8.98
C LEU A 187 2.59 -6.91 9.98
N HIS A 188 1.85 -6.34 10.92
CA HIS A 188 2.39 -5.51 12.00
C HIS A 188 1.47 -5.54 13.24
N GLY A 189 2.05 -5.73 14.42
CA GLY A 189 1.34 -5.72 15.69
C GLY A 189 1.30 -4.33 16.33
N PHE A 190 0.13 -3.68 16.31
CA PHE A 190 -0.07 -2.38 16.94
C PHE A 190 -0.39 -2.51 18.43
N ALA A 191 0.15 -1.59 19.25
CA ALA A 191 -0.02 -1.59 20.71
C ALA A 191 -1.51 -1.50 21.11
N ASP A 192 -2.22 -0.51 20.59
CA ASP A 192 -3.63 -0.23 20.87
C ASP A 192 -4.36 0.36 19.65
N ILE A 193 -5.67 0.59 19.79
CA ILE A 193 -6.52 1.17 18.74
C ILE A 193 -6.11 2.62 18.45
N SER A 194 -5.77 3.40 19.48
CA SER A 194 -5.33 4.79 19.35
C SER A 194 -4.09 4.93 18.47
N SER A 195 -3.15 3.97 18.56
CA SER A 195 -1.97 3.89 17.71
C SER A 195 -2.35 3.70 16.24
N VAL A 196 -3.35 2.84 15.96
CA VAL A 196 -3.86 2.63 14.59
C VAL A 196 -4.51 3.90 14.06
N GLU A 197 -5.34 4.56 14.87
CA GLU A 197 -5.97 5.84 14.48
C GLU A 197 -4.93 6.91 14.18
N ALA A 198 -3.87 7.04 14.99
CA ALA A 198 -2.81 8.01 14.75
C ALA A 198 -2.12 7.81 13.37
N PHE A 199 -1.81 6.56 13.00
CA PHE A 199 -1.24 6.27 11.68
C PHE A 199 -2.24 6.50 10.53
N LEU A 200 -3.54 6.28 10.76
CA LEU A 200 -4.59 6.55 9.77
C LEU A 200 -4.81 8.05 9.57
N ASP A 201 -4.80 8.83 10.65
CA ASP A 201 -4.89 10.29 10.60
C ASP A 201 -3.67 10.87 9.85
N GLU A 202 -2.46 10.36 10.10
CA GLU A 202 -1.26 10.74 9.33
C GLU A 202 -1.40 10.39 7.84
N LEU A 203 -1.88 9.17 7.53
CA LEU A 203 -2.14 8.75 6.15
C LEU A 203 -3.20 9.62 5.45
N ALA A 204 -4.18 10.13 6.18
CA ALA A 204 -5.23 11.00 5.67
C ALA A 204 -4.74 12.44 5.47
N ALA A 205 -3.82 12.90 6.33
CA ALA A 205 -3.22 14.24 6.26
C ALA A 205 -2.10 14.37 5.22
N ASN A 206 -1.58 13.26 4.70
CA ASN A 206 -0.59 13.26 3.63
C ASN A 206 -1.08 13.95 2.36
N ASP A 207 -0.14 14.46 1.56
CA ASP A 207 -0.39 15.00 0.21
C ASP A 207 0.34 14.14 -0.85
N PRO A 208 -0.36 13.37 -1.70
CA PRO A 208 -1.82 13.18 -1.71
C PRO A 208 -2.31 12.29 -0.57
N SER A 209 -3.55 12.51 -0.15
CA SER A 209 -4.20 11.71 0.90
C SER A 209 -4.35 10.26 0.45
N ARG A 210 -4.03 9.31 1.35
CA ARG A 210 -3.99 7.88 1.00
C ARG A 210 -5.15 7.09 1.57
N VAL A 211 -5.79 7.63 2.60
CA VAL A 211 -6.96 7.03 3.26
C VAL A 211 -7.97 8.12 3.58
N VAL A 212 -9.23 7.74 3.68
CA VAL A 212 -10.33 8.61 4.07
C VAL A 212 -11.13 7.97 5.20
N LYS A 213 -11.55 8.80 6.15
CA LYS A 213 -12.50 8.41 7.20
C LYS A 213 -13.91 8.57 6.64
N LEU A 214 -14.63 7.46 6.50
CA LEU A 214 -16.00 7.45 6.00
C LEU A 214 -16.97 7.93 7.08
N ALA A 215 -18.07 8.53 6.64
CA ALA A 215 -19.18 8.86 7.53
C ALA A 215 -19.76 7.60 8.18
N ARG A 216 -20.25 7.73 9.40
CA ARG A 216 -20.86 6.62 10.14
C ARG A 216 -22.13 6.15 9.44
N THR A 217 -22.22 4.85 9.21
CA THR A 217 -23.48 4.21 8.85
C THR A 217 -24.45 4.33 10.03
N PRO A 218 -25.75 4.61 9.79
CA PRO A 218 -26.74 4.62 10.86
C PRO A 218 -26.71 3.32 11.67
N GLY A 219 -26.50 3.41 12.98
CA GLY A 219 -26.41 2.25 13.89
C GLY A 219 -25.00 1.82 14.29
N GLU A 220 -23.96 2.19 13.54
CA GLU A 220 -22.58 1.88 13.91
C GLU A 220 -22.00 2.94 14.87
N ARG A 221 -21.27 2.48 15.89
CA ARG A 221 -20.63 3.35 16.91
C ARG A 221 -19.33 3.98 16.42
N GLU A 222 -18.65 3.33 15.49
CA GLU A 222 -17.30 3.68 15.02
C GLU A 222 -17.33 4.09 13.55
N ASN A 223 -16.32 4.86 13.11
CA ASN A 223 -16.14 5.20 11.71
C ASN A 223 -15.32 4.11 11.01
N ARG A 224 -15.59 3.90 9.72
CA ARG A 224 -14.76 3.04 8.86
C ARG A 224 -13.76 3.87 8.08
N TRP A 225 -12.62 3.27 7.76
CA TRP A 225 -11.56 3.86 6.97
C TRP A 225 -11.48 3.15 5.62
N MET A 226 -11.21 3.89 4.55
CA MET A 226 -11.01 3.35 3.20
C MET A 226 -9.77 3.93 2.55
N HIS A 227 -9.08 3.15 1.72
CA HIS A 227 -7.93 3.64 0.96
C HIS A 227 -8.37 4.46 -0.26
N LEU A 228 -7.50 5.36 -0.74
CA LEU A 228 -7.72 6.17 -1.95
C LEU A 228 -6.83 5.75 -3.14
N LEU A 229 -6.06 4.67 -2.99
CA LEU A 229 -5.14 4.20 -4.04
C LEU A 229 -5.83 3.74 -5.32
N CYS A 230 -7.10 3.31 -5.26
CA CYS A 230 -7.86 2.88 -6.43
C CYS A 230 -8.83 3.96 -6.95
N GLY A 231 -8.63 5.23 -6.57
CA GLY A 231 -9.48 6.35 -6.94
C GLY A 231 -10.30 6.89 -5.78
N GLU A 232 -11.14 7.89 -6.08
CA GLU A 232 -12.03 8.50 -5.09
C GLU A 232 -13.11 7.52 -4.65
N VAL A 233 -13.39 7.54 -3.35
CA VAL A 233 -14.34 6.64 -2.70
C VAL A 233 -15.66 7.38 -2.55
N SER A 234 -16.63 7.07 -3.40
CA SER A 234 -17.99 7.61 -3.24
C SER A 234 -18.65 6.94 -2.04
N ALA A 235 -18.90 7.68 -0.96
CA ALA A 235 -19.55 7.15 0.25
C ALA A 235 -20.91 6.44 -0.03
N SER A 236 -21.56 6.75 -1.15
CA SER A 236 -22.79 6.11 -1.62
C SER A 236 -22.61 4.68 -2.14
N GLU A 237 -21.40 4.30 -2.58
CA GLU A 237 -21.11 2.96 -3.12
C GLU A 237 -20.75 1.95 -2.01
N LEU A 238 -20.34 2.43 -0.83
CA LEU A 238 -19.91 1.61 0.31
C LEU A 238 -20.92 1.55 1.45
N ALA A 239 -22.02 2.30 1.34
CA ALA A 239 -23.16 2.20 2.23
C ALA A 239 -24.03 0.95 1.95
N GLN A 240 -23.66 0.12 0.97
CA GLN A 240 -24.24 -1.21 0.84
C GLN A 240 -23.59 -2.10 1.90
N PRO A 241 -24.36 -2.59 2.89
CA PRO A 241 -23.86 -3.60 3.81
C PRO A 241 -23.36 -4.78 2.97
N GLY A 242 -22.29 -5.45 3.42
CA GLY A 242 -21.94 -6.75 2.88
C GLY A 242 -23.14 -7.68 3.03
N GLU A 243 -23.82 -7.96 1.91
CA GLU A 243 -24.88 -8.95 1.82
C GLU A 243 -24.26 -10.33 2.00
N GLU A 244 -24.24 -10.79 3.25
CA GLU A 244 -24.40 -12.21 3.54
C GLU A 244 -25.81 -12.58 3.05
N ASP A 245 -25.91 -13.15 1.85
CA ASP A 245 -27.07 -13.90 1.34
C ASP A 245 -28.44 -13.22 1.59
N GLU A 246 -28.63 -11.99 1.07
CA GLU A 246 -29.97 -11.44 0.90
C GLU A 246 -30.39 -11.52 -0.56
N ALA A 247 -31.52 -12.17 -0.79
CA ALA A 247 -32.21 -12.20 -2.06
C ALA A 247 -32.34 -10.77 -2.59
N VAL A 248 -31.83 -10.53 -3.81
CA VAL A 248 -32.04 -9.29 -4.57
C VAL A 248 -33.49 -8.85 -4.36
N PRO A 249 -33.75 -7.67 -3.77
CA PRO A 249 -35.12 -7.25 -3.48
C PRO A 249 -35.90 -7.31 -4.80
N LEU A 250 -37.10 -7.90 -4.78
CA LEU A 250 -37.90 -8.14 -5.98
C LEU A 250 -38.03 -6.87 -6.85
N SER A 251 -38.04 -5.69 -6.22
CA SER A 251 -38.03 -4.39 -6.88
C SER A 251 -36.75 -4.08 -7.68
N ALA A 252 -35.57 -4.45 -7.17
CA ALA A 252 -34.30 -4.31 -7.91
C ALA A 252 -34.22 -5.33 -9.06
N PHE A 253 -34.72 -6.55 -8.84
CA PHE A 253 -34.82 -7.55 -9.91
C PHE A 253 -35.79 -7.12 -11.03
N GLU A 254 -36.94 -6.55 -10.66
CA GLU A 254 -37.90 -5.98 -11.61
C GLU A 254 -37.33 -4.78 -12.36
N ALA A 255 -36.58 -3.90 -11.69
CA ALA A 255 -35.90 -2.77 -12.33
C ALA A 255 -34.83 -3.22 -13.33
N ILE A 256 -34.01 -4.21 -12.95
CA ILE A 256 -32.99 -4.80 -13.84
C ILE A 256 -33.66 -5.47 -15.03
N LYS A 257 -34.75 -6.21 -14.82
CA LYS A 257 -35.50 -6.88 -15.90
C LYS A 257 -36.15 -5.87 -16.86
N ALA A 258 -36.67 -4.77 -16.34
CA ALA A 258 -37.22 -3.68 -17.15
C ALA A 258 -36.14 -3.02 -18.00
N GLU A 259 -34.97 -2.77 -17.41
CA GLU A 259 -33.82 -2.19 -18.12
C GLU A 259 -33.25 -3.15 -19.17
N GLN A 260 -33.15 -4.45 -18.85
CA GLN A 260 -32.73 -5.48 -19.80
C GLN A 260 -33.69 -5.55 -21.00
N LYS A 261 -35.01 -5.45 -20.76
CA LYS A 261 -36.00 -5.40 -21.84
C LYS A 261 -35.82 -4.15 -22.70
N ARG A 262 -35.65 -2.99 -22.08
CA ARG A 262 -35.42 -1.72 -22.78
C ARG A 262 -34.18 -1.79 -23.69
N LEU A 263 -33.09 -2.34 -23.16
CA LEU A 263 -31.84 -2.53 -23.90
C LEU A 263 -32.02 -3.56 -25.03
N ALA A 264 -32.73 -4.66 -24.80
CA ALA A 264 -33.01 -5.65 -25.84
C ALA A 264 -33.86 -5.09 -26.99
N ASP A 265 -34.86 -4.27 -26.67
CA ASP A 265 -35.69 -3.57 -27.65
C ASP A 265 -34.86 -2.55 -28.45
N GLU A 266 -33.95 -1.83 -27.80
CA GLU A 266 -33.06 -0.87 -28.45
C GLU A 266 -32.04 -1.56 -29.35
N VAL A 267 -31.42 -2.66 -28.89
CA VAL A 267 -30.52 -3.49 -29.70
C VAL A 267 -31.24 -4.01 -30.94
N SER A 268 -32.48 -4.50 -30.78
CA SER A 268 -33.28 -5.00 -31.92
C SER A 268 -33.58 -3.89 -32.93
N ARG A 269 -33.91 -2.68 -32.44
CA ARG A 269 -34.15 -1.50 -33.29
C ARG A 269 -32.88 -1.09 -34.04
N LEU A 270 -31.76 -1.00 -33.34
CA LEU A 270 -30.47 -0.64 -33.93
C LEU A 270 -30.03 -1.69 -34.96
N GLN A 271 -30.20 -2.98 -34.69
CA GLN A 271 -29.92 -4.04 -35.65
C GLN A 271 -30.80 -3.94 -36.91
N ALA A 272 -32.07 -3.55 -36.79
CA ALA A 272 -32.94 -3.34 -37.93
C ALA A 272 -32.49 -2.14 -38.78
N VAL A 273 -32.10 -1.03 -38.14
CA VAL A 273 -31.55 0.15 -38.82
C VAL A 273 -30.24 -0.18 -39.53
N VAL A 274 -29.33 -0.87 -38.84
CA VAL A 274 -28.04 -1.30 -39.41
C VAL A 274 -28.25 -2.23 -40.61
N ARG A 275 -29.15 -3.21 -40.51
CA ARG A 275 -29.48 -4.09 -41.65
C ARG A 275 -30.04 -3.33 -42.83
N ARG A 276 -30.93 -2.36 -42.59
CA ARG A 276 -31.47 -1.50 -43.65
C ARG A 276 -30.36 -0.68 -44.32
N MET A 277 -29.50 -0.03 -43.53
CA MET A 277 -28.38 0.76 -44.06
C MET A 277 -27.37 -0.10 -44.83
N ALA A 278 -27.07 -1.29 -44.32
CA ALA A 278 -26.17 -2.22 -45.00
C ALA A 278 -26.74 -2.71 -46.33
N ALA A 279 -28.05 -2.98 -46.40
CA ALA A 279 -28.73 -3.32 -47.65
C ALA A 279 -28.71 -2.15 -48.66
N GLU A 280 -28.93 -0.91 -48.20
CA GLU A 280 -28.82 0.29 -49.03
C GLU A 280 -27.38 0.51 -49.55
N LEU A 281 -26.36 0.05 -48.83
CA LEU A 281 -24.94 0.17 -49.16
C LEU A 281 -24.32 -1.07 -49.82
N GLY A 282 -25.09 -2.15 -50.03
CA GLY A 282 -24.61 -3.40 -50.63
C GLY A 282 -23.63 -4.20 -49.76
N MET A 283 -23.70 -4.05 -48.43
CA MET A 283 -22.85 -4.74 -47.47
C MET A 283 -23.60 -5.92 -46.82
N GLU A 284 -22.93 -7.06 -46.65
CA GLU A 284 -23.46 -8.20 -45.89
C GLU A 284 -23.21 -8.00 -44.39
N VAL A 285 -24.26 -8.11 -43.56
CA VAL A 285 -24.15 -8.08 -42.09
C VAL A 285 -24.27 -9.51 -41.58
N GLU A 286 -23.18 -10.06 -41.06
CA GLU A 286 -23.13 -11.40 -40.47
C GLU A 286 -23.89 -11.42 -39.13
N GLU A 287 -24.73 -12.44 -38.90
CA GLU A 287 -25.47 -12.56 -37.63
C GLU A 287 -24.55 -13.02 -36.49
N PRO A 288 -24.57 -12.34 -35.33
CA PRO A 288 -23.82 -12.80 -34.18
C PRO A 288 -24.54 -14.01 -33.57
N GLY A 289 -24.15 -15.23 -33.97
CA GLY A 289 -24.67 -16.46 -33.37
C GLY A 289 -24.59 -17.75 -34.22
N ALA A 290 -24.16 -17.68 -35.48
CA ALA A 290 -24.03 -18.86 -36.35
C ALA A 290 -22.60 -19.44 -36.38
N GLY A 291 -21.92 -19.49 -35.22
CA GLY A 291 -20.64 -20.18 -35.05
C GLY A 291 -20.66 -20.90 -33.70
N GLY A 292 -20.84 -22.23 -33.74
CA GLY A 292 -20.84 -23.09 -32.56
C GLY A 292 -19.46 -23.31 -31.95
#